data_AF-A0A939NR60-F1
#
_entry.id   AF-A0A939NR60-F1
#
_cell.length_a   1.000
_cell.length_b   1.000
_cell.length_c   1.000
_cell.angle_alpha   90.00
_cell.angle_beta   90.00
_cell.angle_gamma   90.00
#
_symmetry.space_group_name_H-M   'P 1'
#
loop_
_entity.id
_entity.type
_entity.pdbx_description
1 polymer ?
#
loop_
_entity_poly.entity_id
_entity_poly.type
_entity_poly.pdbx_seq_one_letter_code
_entity_poly.pdbx_strand_id
1 'polypeptide(L)'
;MGSHRRQRPAARVAKRRELRERTEHYRARRIFVPSSGIVSYREVAAAMAKNFEAKGGTIVYNAEVSALKEHASGVVIRTRRGGEYEASIACSGLMADRLVKMLVDPGLSSVPRRVFPAGAAAQPDRFI
;
A
#
# COMPACT_ATOMS: atom_id res chain seq x y z
N MET A 1 -27.25 -3.87 11.17
CA MET A 1 -27.43 -2.85 10.12
C MET A 1 -26.73 -1.56 10.57
N GLY A 2 -25.41 -1.45 10.35
CA GLY A 2 -24.62 -0.30 10.81
C GLY A 2 -24.41 0.69 9.68
N SER A 3 -25.02 1.87 9.77
CA SER A 3 -24.80 2.97 8.82
C SER A 3 -23.38 3.51 8.97
N HIS A 4 -22.41 2.94 8.24
CA HIS A 4 -21.12 3.58 8.01
C HIS A 4 -21.35 4.83 7.14
N ARG A 5 -21.75 5.94 7.78
CA ARG A 5 -21.62 7.27 7.18
C ARG A 5 -20.15 7.42 6.82
N ARG A 6 -19.85 7.52 5.52
CA ARG A 6 -18.54 8.00 5.07
C ARG A 6 -18.34 9.36 5.73
N GLN A 7 -17.50 9.44 6.77
CA GLN A 7 -17.08 10.72 7.31
C GLN A 7 -16.32 11.41 6.19
N ARG A 8 -16.98 12.31 5.46
CA ARG A 8 -16.29 13.18 4.53
C ARG A 8 -15.30 13.98 5.37
N PRO A 9 -14.00 13.94 5.08
CA PRO A 9 -13.05 14.85 5.71
C PRO A 9 -13.60 16.26 5.53
N ALA A 10 -13.81 16.99 6.62
CA ALA A 10 -14.29 18.37 6.57
C ALA A 10 -13.16 19.29 6.05
N ALA A 11 -12.83 19.13 4.77
CA ALA A 11 -11.87 19.94 4.06
C ALA A 11 -12.45 21.34 3.89
N ARG A 12 -11.68 22.37 4.26
CA ARG A 12 -12.08 23.77 4.11
C ARG A 12 -10.94 24.62 3.58
N VAL A 13 -11.27 25.70 2.88
CA VAL A 13 -10.27 26.70 2.53
C VAL A 13 -9.73 27.32 3.82
N ALA A 14 -8.42 27.23 4.02
CA ALA A 14 -7.76 27.76 5.21
C ALA A 14 -7.88 29.29 5.25
N LYS A 15 -8.25 29.84 6.41
CA LYS A 15 -8.27 31.29 6.62
C LYS A 15 -6.83 31.79 6.75
N ARG A 16 -6.53 32.99 6.25
CA ARG A 16 -5.16 33.59 6.30
C ARG A 16 -4.53 33.57 7.70
N ARG A 17 -5.33 33.75 8.77
CA ARG A 17 -4.85 33.72 10.17
C ARG A 17 -4.32 32.34 10.59
N GLU A 18 -5.06 31.28 10.29
CA GLU A 18 -4.67 29.87 10.60
C GLU A 18 -3.42 29.42 9.84
N LEU A 19 -3.10 30.08 8.73
CA LEU A 19 -1.91 29.79 7.94
C LEU A 19 -0.64 30.40 8.54
N ARG A 20 -0.73 31.62 9.09
CA ARG A 20 0.41 32.31 9.72
C ARG A 20 0.90 31.58 10.97
N GLU A 21 -0.01 31.02 11.75
CA GLU A 21 0.32 30.23 12.96
C GLU A 21 1.07 28.93 12.64
N ARG A 22 1.00 28.41 11.41
CA ARG A 22 1.55 27.10 11.04
C ARG A 22 2.79 27.19 10.16
N THR A 23 2.81 28.10 9.20
CA THR A 23 3.91 28.23 8.24
C THR A 23 3.82 29.58 7.53
N GLU A 24 4.79 30.47 7.78
CA GLU A 24 4.79 31.85 7.30
C GLU A 24 5.15 32.02 5.81
N HIS A 25 5.70 30.97 5.16
CA HIS A 25 6.36 31.09 3.86
C HIS A 25 5.46 30.92 2.61
N TYR A 26 4.15 30.70 2.76
CA TYR A 26 3.28 30.36 1.62
C TYR A 26 2.44 31.54 1.12
N ARG A 27 2.49 31.83 -0.18
CA ARG A 27 1.76 32.95 -0.82
C ARG A 27 0.38 32.60 -1.41
N ALA A 28 0.02 31.32 -1.52
CA ALA A 28 -1.20 30.84 -2.19
C ALA A 28 -2.35 30.44 -1.23
N ARG A 29 -3.59 30.33 -1.76
CA ARG A 29 -4.75 29.75 -1.04
C ARG A 29 -4.51 28.27 -0.75
N ARG A 30 -4.95 27.78 0.41
CA ARG A 30 -4.70 26.40 0.88
C ARG A 30 -5.98 25.70 1.28
N ILE A 31 -6.02 24.39 1.08
CA ILE A 31 -7.08 23.52 1.62
C ILE A 31 -6.54 22.92 2.92
N PHE A 32 -7.28 23.11 4.01
CA PHE A 32 -7.01 22.48 5.29
C PHE A 32 -7.95 21.30 5.49
N VAL A 33 -7.36 20.13 5.74
CA VAL A 33 -8.06 18.88 6.05
C VAL A 33 -7.67 18.47 7.48
N PRO A 34 -8.50 18.76 8.50
CA PRO A 34 -8.14 18.51 9.90
C PRO A 34 -7.82 17.05 10.22
N SER A 35 -8.42 16.11 9.48
CA SER A 35 -8.25 14.67 9.67
C SER A 35 -7.00 14.11 8.98
N SER A 36 -6.23 14.92 8.24
CA SER A 36 -4.97 14.47 7.64
C SER A 36 -3.81 14.64 8.61
N GLY A 37 -2.86 13.72 8.57
CA GLY A 37 -1.64 13.76 9.39
C GLY A 37 -0.50 13.01 8.71
N ILE A 38 0.73 13.24 9.20
CA ILE A 38 1.92 12.49 8.79
C ILE A 38 2.00 11.23 9.67
N VAL A 39 2.23 10.07 9.07
CA VAL A 39 2.30 8.79 9.77
C VAL A 39 3.53 7.99 9.33
N SER A 40 4.02 7.13 10.24
CA SER A 40 5.02 6.12 9.95
C SER A 40 4.35 4.90 9.32
N TYR A 41 4.50 4.72 8.00
CA TYR A 41 3.95 3.54 7.30
C TYR A 41 4.48 2.22 7.86
N ARG A 42 5.71 2.21 8.40
CA ARG A 42 6.31 1.04 9.04
C ARG A 42 5.52 0.63 10.28
N GLU A 43 5.18 1.60 11.14
CA GLU A 43 4.40 1.33 12.36
C GLU A 43 2.97 0.91 12.03
N VAL A 44 2.36 1.54 11.03
CA VAL A 44 1.02 1.14 10.56
C VAL A 44 1.03 -0.30 10.07
N ALA A 45 2.02 -0.69 9.26
CA ALA A 45 2.17 -2.07 8.79
C ALA A 45 2.38 -3.06 9.95
N ALA A 46 3.22 -2.72 10.92
CA ALA A 46 3.46 -3.56 12.10
C ALA A 46 2.18 -3.73 12.95
N ALA A 47 1.39 -2.66 13.13
CA ALA A 47 0.12 -2.74 13.84
C ALA A 47 -0.90 -3.61 13.10
N MET A 48 -0.97 -3.51 11.76
CA MET A 48 -1.83 -4.37 10.95
C MET A 48 -1.43 -5.85 11.05
N ALA A 49 -0.13 -6.14 10.97
CA ALA A 49 0.41 -7.50 11.13
C ALA A 49 0.02 -8.10 12.51
N LYS A 50 0.26 -7.35 13.58
CA LYS A 50 -0.13 -7.75 14.94
C LYS A 50 -1.62 -8.04 15.07
N ASN A 51 -2.47 -7.18 14.50
CA ASN A 51 -3.92 -7.36 14.53
C ASN A 51 -4.38 -8.59 13.72
N PHE A 52 -3.69 -8.91 12.64
CA PHE A 52 -3.96 -10.09 11.83
C PHE A 52 -3.59 -11.37 12.58
N GLU A 53 -2.39 -11.41 13.17
CA GLU A 53 -1.93 -12.54 13.98
C GLU A 53 -2.82 -12.76 15.22
N ALA A 54 -3.24 -11.68 15.89
CA ALA A 54 -4.15 -11.75 17.04
C ALA A 54 -5.52 -12.35 16.69
N LYS A 55 -5.93 -12.32 15.41
CA LYS A 55 -7.16 -12.96 14.91
C LYS A 55 -6.94 -14.39 14.42
N GLY A 56 -5.77 -14.98 14.67
CA GLY A 56 -5.41 -16.33 14.25
C GLY A 56 -4.79 -16.42 12.86
N GLY A 57 -4.48 -15.28 12.23
CA GLY A 57 -3.73 -15.27 10.97
C GLY A 57 -2.27 -15.69 11.17
N THR A 58 -1.65 -16.27 10.15
CA THR A 58 -0.21 -16.61 10.15
C THR A 58 0.49 -15.81 9.06
N ILE A 59 1.60 -15.15 9.40
CA ILE A 59 2.42 -14.41 8.44
C ILE A 59 3.69 -15.21 8.16
N VAL A 60 3.84 -15.64 6.91
CA VAL A 60 5.03 -16.38 6.46
C VAL A 60 5.93 -15.43 5.66
N TYR A 61 7.04 -15.00 6.27
CA TYR A 61 8.06 -14.20 5.60
C TYR A 61 8.99 -15.08 4.75
N ASN A 62 9.74 -14.45 3.84
CA ASN A 62 10.68 -15.14 2.95
C ASN A 62 10.02 -16.24 2.08
N ALA A 63 8.73 -16.09 1.81
CA ALA A 63 7.90 -16.99 1.01
C ALA A 63 7.63 -16.37 -0.38
N GLU A 64 8.69 -16.20 -1.17
CA GLU A 64 8.56 -15.73 -2.56
C GLU A 64 7.67 -16.69 -3.37
N VAL A 65 6.62 -16.17 -3.99
CA VAL A 65 5.75 -16.94 -4.90
C VAL A 65 6.51 -17.23 -6.20
N SER A 66 6.60 -18.50 -6.57
CA SER A 66 7.30 -18.96 -7.77
C SER A 66 6.36 -19.49 -8.85
N ALA A 67 5.15 -19.94 -8.49
CA ALA A 67 4.13 -20.37 -9.43
C ALA A 67 2.73 -20.23 -8.82
N LEU A 68 1.75 -20.06 -9.70
CA LEU A 68 0.33 -20.06 -9.38
C LEU A 68 -0.38 -21.09 -10.26
N LYS A 69 -1.37 -21.79 -9.70
CA LYS A 69 -2.24 -22.70 -10.45
C LYS A 69 -3.69 -22.47 -10.06
N GLU A 70 -4.48 -22.02 -11.02
CA GLU A 70 -5.93 -21.87 -10.86
C GLU A 70 -6.65 -23.22 -10.96
N HIS A 71 -7.73 -23.35 -10.20
CA HIS A 71 -8.72 -24.42 -10.31
C HIS A 71 -10.10 -23.88 -9.95
N ALA A 72 -11.13 -24.75 -9.99
CA ALA A 72 -12.52 -24.33 -9.89
C ALA A 72 -12.89 -23.62 -8.57
N SER A 73 -12.17 -23.87 -7.47
CA SER A 73 -12.48 -23.31 -6.14
C SER A 73 -11.42 -22.34 -5.60
N GLY A 74 -10.33 -22.09 -6.32
CA GLY A 74 -9.26 -21.22 -5.82
C GLY A 74 -7.99 -21.20 -6.65
N VAL A 75 -6.92 -20.71 -6.02
CA VAL A 75 -5.58 -20.62 -6.61
C VAL A 75 -4.58 -21.24 -5.65
N VAL A 76 -3.89 -22.27 -6.11
CA VAL A 76 -2.74 -22.84 -5.41
C VAL A 76 -1.52 -21.98 -5.68
N ILE A 77 -0.95 -21.43 -4.61
CA ILE A 77 0.33 -20.73 -4.59
C ILE A 77 1.43 -21.74 -4.28
N ARG A 78 2.48 -21.77 -5.09
CA ARG A 78 3.74 -22.45 -4.76
C ARG A 78 4.82 -21.43 -4.51
N THR A 79 5.55 -21.61 -3.41
CA THR A 79 6.65 -20.75 -3.01
C THR A 79 7.98 -21.35 -3.40
N ARG A 80 9.00 -20.51 -3.57
CA ARG A 80 10.35 -20.94 -3.98
C ARG A 80 11.01 -21.90 -2.98
N ARG A 81 10.62 -21.82 -1.71
CA ARG A 81 11.09 -22.72 -0.63
C ARG A 81 10.24 -23.98 -0.49
N GLY A 82 9.34 -24.25 -1.42
CA GLY A 82 8.55 -25.49 -1.47
C GLY A 82 7.25 -25.49 -0.67
N GLY A 83 6.85 -24.36 -0.06
CA GLY A 83 5.54 -24.23 0.58
C GLY A 83 4.41 -24.09 -0.44
N GLU A 84 3.29 -24.77 -0.20
CA GLU A 84 2.06 -24.68 -0.97
C GLU A 84 0.91 -24.14 -0.12
N TYR A 85 0.13 -23.22 -0.67
CA TYR A 85 -0.95 -22.52 0.03
C TYR A 85 -2.13 -22.28 -0.92
N GLU A 86 -3.35 -22.24 -0.37
CA GLU A 86 -4.53 -21.76 -1.09
C GLU A 86 -4.71 -20.26 -0.87
N ALA A 87 -5.01 -19.53 -1.93
CA ALA A 87 -5.23 -18.10 -1.87
C ALA A 87 -6.40 -17.62 -2.71
N SER A 88 -7.06 -16.57 -2.21
CA SER A 88 -8.18 -15.90 -2.87
C SER A 88 -7.92 -14.41 -3.13
N ILE A 89 -6.83 -13.85 -2.60
CA ILE A 89 -6.52 -12.41 -2.67
C ILE A 89 -5.04 -12.22 -3.03
N ALA A 90 -4.76 -11.41 -4.06
CA ALA A 90 -3.41 -10.97 -4.41
C ALA A 90 -3.22 -9.50 -4.02
N CYS A 91 -2.21 -9.21 -3.18
CA CYS A 91 -1.85 -7.86 -2.75
C CYS A 91 -0.32 -7.66 -2.78
N SER A 92 0.29 -7.79 -3.95
CA SER A 92 1.76 -7.76 -4.13
C SER A 92 2.32 -6.41 -4.61
N GLY A 93 1.49 -5.35 -4.60
CA GLY A 93 1.91 -4.00 -5.00
C GLY A 93 2.44 -3.94 -6.43
N LEU A 94 3.63 -3.37 -6.62
CA LEU A 94 4.28 -3.26 -7.93
C LEU A 94 4.59 -4.61 -8.60
N MET A 95 4.48 -5.73 -7.87
CA MET A 95 4.68 -7.08 -8.40
C MET A 95 3.38 -7.73 -8.89
N ALA A 96 2.24 -7.03 -8.87
CA ALA A 96 0.94 -7.58 -9.25
C ALA A 96 0.95 -8.19 -10.66
N ASP A 97 1.49 -7.46 -11.64
CA ASP A 97 1.59 -7.91 -13.03
C ASP A 97 2.44 -9.17 -13.19
N ARG A 98 3.46 -9.35 -12.36
CA ARG A 98 4.28 -10.57 -12.38
C ARG A 98 3.49 -11.79 -11.94
N LEU A 99 2.60 -11.63 -10.95
CA LEU A 99 1.72 -12.72 -10.51
C LEU A 99 0.71 -13.08 -11.61
N VAL A 100 0.08 -12.09 -12.24
CA VAL A 100 -0.88 -12.34 -13.32
C VAL A 100 -0.21 -13.07 -14.49
N LYS A 101 1.01 -12.65 -14.86
CA LYS A 101 1.83 -13.30 -15.90
C LYS A 101 2.16 -14.77 -15.63
N MET A 102 2.06 -15.26 -14.39
CA MET A 102 2.22 -16.68 -14.07
C MET A 102 1.01 -17.53 -14.46
N LEU A 103 -0.15 -16.91 -14.65
CA LEU A 103 -1.42 -17.57 -14.96
C LEU A 103 -1.80 -17.40 -16.43
N VAL A 104 -1.68 -16.18 -16.95
CA VAL A 104 -2.03 -15.81 -18.33
C VAL A 104 -1.17 -14.62 -18.76
N ASP A 105 -0.93 -14.43 -20.06
CA ASP A 105 -0.38 -13.17 -20.56
C ASP A 105 -1.51 -12.13 -20.71
N PRO A 106 -1.57 -11.10 -19.86
CA PRO A 106 -2.67 -10.15 -19.89
C PRO A 106 -2.46 -9.01 -20.91
N GLY A 107 -1.30 -8.93 -21.58
CA GLY A 107 -0.95 -7.76 -22.39
C GLY A 107 -0.83 -6.45 -21.59
N LEU A 108 -0.72 -6.54 -20.26
CA LEU A 108 -0.66 -5.43 -19.32
C LEU A 108 0.71 -5.39 -18.63
N SER A 109 1.22 -4.18 -18.39
CA SER A 109 2.43 -3.96 -17.59
C SER A 109 2.31 -2.66 -16.80
N SER A 110 2.32 -2.77 -15.47
CA SER A 110 2.49 -1.66 -14.56
C SER A 110 3.86 -1.03 -14.81
N VAL A 111 3.89 0.29 -14.76
CA VAL A 111 5.09 1.10 -14.98
C VAL A 111 5.52 1.65 -13.63
N PRO A 112 6.58 1.10 -13.00
CA PRO A 112 7.05 1.61 -11.73
C PRO A 112 7.54 3.05 -11.88
N ARG A 113 6.96 3.96 -11.11
CA ARG A 113 7.45 5.33 -10.98
C ARG A 113 8.11 5.51 -9.62
N ARG A 114 9.40 5.81 -9.65
CA ARG A 114 10.14 6.18 -8.45
C ARG A 114 9.85 7.66 -8.14
N VAL A 115 9.47 7.93 -6.90
CA VAL A 115 9.28 9.29 -6.38
C VAL A 115 10.34 9.54 -5.32
N PHE A 116 11.10 10.62 -5.47
CA PHE A 116 12.09 11.03 -4.49
C PHE A 116 11.59 12.26 -3.72
N PRO A 117 11.88 12.36 -2.42
CA PRO A 117 11.63 13.59 -1.68
C PRO A 117 12.46 14.74 -2.27
N ALA A 118 11.93 15.97 -2.19
CA ALA A 118 12.63 17.15 -2.67
C ALA A 118 14.01 17.28 -2.00
N GLY A 119 15.05 17.46 -2.80
CA GLY A 119 16.44 17.54 -2.32
C GLY A 119 17.14 16.19 -2.09
N ALA A 120 16.45 15.05 -2.26
CA ALA A 120 17.11 13.74 -2.25
C ALA A 120 17.60 13.36 -3.65
N ALA A 121 18.89 13.05 -3.76
CA ALA A 121 19.47 12.53 -4.99
C ALA A 121 18.96 11.12 -5.28
N ALA A 122 18.74 10.82 -6.55
CA ALA A 122 18.48 9.47 -7.00
C ALA A 122 19.73 8.61 -6.76
N GLN A 123 19.66 7.68 -5.80
CA GLN A 123 20.67 6.64 -5.61
C GLN A 123 20.25 5.44 -6.47
N PRO A 124 20.96 5.17 -7.59
CA PRO A 124 20.58 4.12 -8.53
C PRO A 124 20.71 2.70 -7.93
N ASP A 125 21.43 2.54 -6.84
CA ASP A 125 21.88 1.29 -6.24
C ASP A 125 21.09 0.88 -4.97
N ARG A 126 20.22 1.76 -4.45
CA ARG A 126 19.23 1.41 -3.42
C ARG A 126 17.93 0.93 -4.05
N PHE A 127 17.97 -0.29 -4.57
CA PHE A 127 16.78 -1.10 -4.79
C PHE A 127 16.61 -2.04 -3.59
N ILE A 128 15.37 -2.26 -3.18
CA ILE A 128 15.00 -3.43 -2.37
C ILE A 128 15.12 -4.65 -3.29
#